data_AF-A0AAU7N6W6-F1
#
_entry.id   AF-A0AAU7N6W6-F1
#
_cell.length_a   1.000
_cell.length_b   1.000
_cell.length_c   1.000
_cell.angle_alpha   90.00
_cell.angle_beta   90.00
_cell.angle_gamma   90.00
#
_symmetry.space_group_name_H-M   'P 1'
#
loop_
_entity.id
_entity.type
_entity.pdbx_description
1 polymer ?
#
loop_
_entity_poly.entity_id
_entity_poly.type
_entity_poly.pdbx_seq_one_letter_code
_entity_poly.pdbx_strand_id
1 'polypeptide(L)'
;MDLSRTIIPKSDQINFEDVQTQSITAVIKAVRAGNSEQPVFIDLEGYDGRPYKPSKSMRRVLIGGWGADGHSWVGRSLTLVGDASVRFGGVAVGGIKIHAMSDVEADFSMMLSVSRGKRQEHRVRRLEVKQQATPEKALKWFSDNALSMDAAKLDVAYNRTKGVIGNNDELLCKLDEIHNLRKADLANS
;
A
#
# COMPACT_ATOMS: atom_id res chain seq x y z
N MET A 1 5.82 24.91 15.52
CA MET A 1 5.05 23.91 16.29
C MET A 1 4.07 23.27 15.33
N ASP A 2 4.13 21.95 15.15
CA ASP A 2 3.16 21.21 14.33
C ASP A 2 1.90 20.93 15.18
N LEU A 3 0.77 21.51 14.81
CA LEU A 3 -0.50 21.37 15.51
C LEU A 3 -1.40 20.27 14.93
N SER A 4 -1.03 19.65 13.81
CA SER A 4 -1.85 18.64 13.12
C SER A 4 -2.22 17.46 14.02
N ARG A 5 -1.32 17.07 14.92
CA ARG A 5 -1.55 15.99 15.89
C ARG A 5 -2.59 16.32 16.96
N THR A 6 -2.82 17.61 17.23
CA THR A 6 -3.75 18.06 18.28
C THR A 6 -5.21 18.07 17.82
N ILE A 7 -5.44 18.06 16.50
CA ILE A 7 -6.77 18.08 15.89
C ILE A 7 -7.24 16.69 15.46
N ILE A 8 -6.44 15.64 15.69
CA ILE A 8 -6.83 14.26 15.38
C ILE A 8 -8.02 13.88 16.27
N PRO A 9 -9.20 13.57 15.71
CA PRO A 9 -10.35 13.20 16.50
C PRO A 9 -10.08 11.92 17.30
N LYS A 10 -10.58 11.85 18.54
CA LYS A 10 -10.72 10.57 19.25
C LYS A 10 -11.82 9.77 18.56
N SER A 11 -11.44 9.02 17.53
CA SER A 11 -12.36 8.26 16.68
C SER A 11 -11.81 6.86 16.46
N ASP A 12 -12.70 5.89 16.37
CA ASP A 12 -12.42 4.49 16.06
C ASP A 12 -12.31 4.23 14.54
N GLN A 13 -12.15 5.30 13.75
CA GLN A 13 -12.02 5.25 12.29
C GLN A 13 -11.26 6.46 11.74
N ILE A 14 -10.79 6.33 10.50
CA ILE A 14 -10.38 7.48 9.68
C ILE A 14 -11.62 8.29 9.32
N ASN A 15 -11.56 9.61 9.54
CA ASN A 15 -12.64 10.54 9.24
C ASN A 15 -12.31 11.39 8.02
N PHE A 16 -13.31 12.13 7.54
CA PHE A 16 -13.13 13.00 6.38
C PHE A 16 -12.09 14.10 6.63
N GLU A 17 -12.05 14.64 7.84
CA GLU A 17 -11.12 15.70 8.26
C GLU A 17 -9.66 15.28 8.13
N ASP A 18 -9.35 14.00 8.38
CA ASP A 18 -7.99 13.47 8.24
C ASP A 18 -7.50 13.51 6.78
N VAL A 19 -8.43 13.50 5.81
CA VAL A 19 -8.15 13.49 4.36
C VAL A 19 -8.68 14.72 3.62
N GLN A 20 -9.23 15.70 4.34
CA GLN A 20 -9.90 16.86 3.73
C GLN A 20 -8.89 17.77 3.04
N THR A 21 -7.74 17.98 3.67
CA THR A 21 -6.68 18.88 3.18
C THR A 21 -5.42 18.13 2.73
N GLN A 22 -5.33 16.84 3.04
CA GLN A 22 -4.17 16.00 2.75
C GLN A 22 -4.62 14.61 2.32
N SER A 23 -3.81 13.91 1.53
CA SER A 23 -4.10 12.52 1.18
C SER A 23 -3.43 11.55 2.17
N ILE A 24 -4.07 10.42 2.45
CA ILE A 24 -3.45 9.29 3.15
C ILE A 24 -3.04 8.25 2.12
N THR A 25 -1.75 7.95 2.00
CA THR A 25 -1.28 6.78 1.25
C THR A 25 -0.76 5.75 2.25
N ALA A 26 -1.32 4.55 2.25
CA ALA A 26 -0.94 3.52 3.21
C ALA A 26 -1.13 2.09 2.66
N VAL A 27 -0.38 1.16 3.25
CA VAL A 27 -0.48 -0.28 3.03
C VAL A 27 -1.63 -0.84 3.86
N ILE A 28 -2.38 -1.79 3.30
CA ILE A 28 -3.42 -2.54 4.01
C ILE A 28 -2.76 -3.60 4.88
N LYS A 29 -2.93 -3.47 6.20
CA LYS A 29 -2.44 -4.41 7.20
C LYS A 29 -3.39 -5.58 7.42
N ALA A 30 -4.69 -5.30 7.45
CA ALA A 30 -5.72 -6.31 7.62
C ALA A 30 -7.07 -5.84 7.05
N VAL A 31 -7.91 -6.80 6.68
CA VAL A 31 -9.31 -6.57 6.33
C VAL A 31 -10.17 -7.42 7.23
N ARG A 32 -11.17 -6.81 7.87
CA ARG A 32 -12.07 -7.49 8.82
C ARG A 32 -13.52 -7.22 8.46
N ALA A 33 -14.37 -8.21 8.73
CA ALA A 33 -15.81 -8.01 8.68
C ALA A 33 -16.24 -7.02 9.78
N GLY A 34 -17.12 -6.09 9.42
CA GLY A 34 -17.76 -5.17 10.37
C GLY A 34 -19.22 -5.57 10.62
N ASN A 35 -20.09 -4.57 10.79
CA ASN A 35 -21.52 -4.77 11.06
C ASN A 35 -22.40 -4.49 9.80
N SER A 36 -23.71 -4.57 9.94
CA SER A 36 -24.65 -4.37 8.82
C SER A 36 -24.53 -2.99 8.15
N GLU A 37 -24.19 -1.95 8.92
CA GLU A 37 -24.05 -0.58 8.41
C GLU A 37 -22.66 -0.32 7.81
N GLN A 38 -21.62 -0.85 8.47
CA GLN A 38 -20.23 -0.72 8.12
C GLN A 38 -19.62 -2.12 7.96
N PRO A 39 -19.82 -2.80 6.81
CA PRO A 39 -19.56 -4.23 6.68
C PRO A 39 -18.08 -4.61 6.53
N VAL A 40 -17.21 -3.65 6.28
CA VAL A 40 -15.78 -3.91 6.03
C VAL A 40 -14.96 -2.86 6.74
N PHE A 41 -13.99 -3.31 7.54
CA PHE A 41 -12.96 -2.48 8.16
C PHE A 41 -11.61 -2.81 7.52
N ILE A 42 -10.90 -1.78 7.08
CA ILE A 42 -9.58 -1.92 6.45
C ILE A 42 -8.57 -1.23 7.38
N ASP A 43 -7.77 -2.02 8.08
CA ASP A 43 -6.71 -1.51 8.95
C ASP A 43 -5.51 -1.13 8.07
N LEU A 44 -5.01 0.10 8.24
CA LEU A 44 -3.91 0.65 7.46
C LEU A 44 -2.66 0.80 8.32
N GLU A 45 -1.49 0.54 7.74
CA GLU A 45 -0.22 0.80 8.42
C GLU A 45 -0.09 2.27 8.82
N GLY A 46 0.28 2.54 10.08
CA GLY A 46 0.38 3.88 10.64
C GLY A 46 -0.94 4.48 11.17
N TYR A 47 -2.06 3.76 11.07
CA TYR A 47 -3.39 4.20 11.52
C TYR A 47 -4.02 3.18 12.50
N ASP A 48 -3.22 2.66 13.43
CA ASP A 48 -3.67 1.63 14.38
C ASP A 48 -4.89 2.11 15.20
N GLY A 49 -5.90 1.24 15.28
CA GLY A 49 -7.17 1.54 15.98
C GLY A 49 -8.12 2.46 15.20
N ARG A 50 -7.74 2.93 14.01
CA ARG A 50 -8.54 3.81 13.16
C ARG A 50 -8.65 3.24 11.74
N PRO A 51 -9.41 2.15 11.52
CA PRO A 51 -9.60 1.59 10.18
C PRO A 51 -10.26 2.58 9.23
N TYR A 52 -9.98 2.40 7.94
CA TYR A 52 -10.81 2.93 6.86
C TYR A 52 -12.06 2.06 6.71
N LYS A 53 -13.24 2.69 6.82
CA LYS A 53 -14.55 2.02 6.65
C LYS A 53 -15.19 2.48 5.32
N PRO A 54 -14.94 1.78 4.20
CA PRO A 54 -15.33 2.25 2.87
C PRO A 54 -16.85 2.29 2.66
N SER A 55 -17.32 3.37 2.02
CA SER A 55 -18.70 3.48 1.52
C SER A 55 -19.02 2.39 0.49
N LYS A 56 -20.31 2.14 0.23
CA LYS A 56 -20.75 1.13 -0.76
C LYS A 56 -20.12 1.34 -2.14
N SER A 57 -20.01 2.58 -2.58
CA SER A 57 -19.38 2.92 -3.87
C SER A 57 -17.88 2.66 -3.85
N MET A 58 -17.19 2.95 -2.74
CA MET A 58 -15.75 2.65 -2.62
C MET A 58 -15.46 1.15 -2.48
N ARG A 59 -16.36 0.37 -1.86
CA ARG A 59 -16.26 -1.10 -1.88
C ARG A 59 -16.35 -1.66 -3.31
N ARG A 60 -17.18 -1.08 -4.17
CA ARG A 60 -17.22 -1.47 -5.59
C ARG A 60 -15.92 -1.17 -6.32
N VAL A 61 -15.27 -0.05 -5.99
CA VAL A 61 -13.94 0.30 -6.52
C VAL A 61 -12.88 -0.72 -6.09
N LEU A 62 -12.84 -1.05 -4.79
CA LEU A 62 -11.93 -2.08 -4.27
C LEU A 62 -12.13 -3.42 -4.99
N ILE A 63 -13.37 -3.87 -5.14
CA ILE A 63 -13.68 -5.11 -5.87
C ILE A 63 -13.30 -5.01 -7.35
N GLY A 64 -13.52 -3.86 -7.99
CA GLY A 64 -13.17 -3.64 -9.38
C GLY A 64 -11.65 -3.67 -9.64
N GLY A 65 -10.85 -3.17 -8.70
CA GLY A 65 -9.38 -3.19 -8.81
C GLY A 65 -8.75 -4.49 -8.32
N TRP A 66 -9.29 -5.12 -7.29
CA TRP A 66 -8.59 -6.17 -6.52
C TRP A 66 -9.37 -7.47 -6.36
N GLY A 67 -10.59 -7.57 -6.87
CA GLY A 67 -11.46 -8.73 -6.70
C GLY A 67 -12.20 -8.75 -5.36
N ALA A 68 -13.08 -9.74 -5.18
CA ALA A 68 -14.01 -9.80 -4.06
C ALA A 68 -13.42 -10.38 -2.76
N ASP A 69 -12.26 -11.05 -2.82
CA ASP A 69 -11.60 -11.59 -1.63
C ASP A 69 -10.80 -10.49 -0.91
N GLY A 70 -11.37 -9.99 0.18
CA GLY A 70 -10.75 -8.93 1.00
C GLY A 70 -9.39 -9.33 1.60
N HIS A 71 -9.14 -10.61 1.87
CA HIS A 71 -7.86 -11.04 2.44
C HIS A 71 -6.71 -10.86 1.44
N SER A 72 -6.98 -11.02 0.15
CA SER A 72 -6.00 -10.80 -0.92
C SER A 72 -5.54 -9.34 -1.06
N TRP A 73 -6.21 -8.39 -0.40
CA TRP A 73 -5.85 -6.97 -0.44
C TRP A 73 -4.73 -6.61 0.53
N VAL A 74 -4.44 -7.47 1.51
CA VAL A 74 -3.36 -7.25 2.48
C VAL A 74 -2.02 -7.11 1.77
N GLY A 75 -1.21 -6.12 2.18
CA GLY A 75 0.06 -5.77 1.54
C GLY A 75 -0.07 -4.85 0.33
N ARG A 76 -1.28 -4.66 -0.22
CA ARG A 76 -1.53 -3.66 -1.27
C ARG A 76 -1.69 -2.27 -0.65
N SER A 77 -1.42 -1.24 -1.42
CA SER A 77 -1.50 0.16 -0.99
C SER A 77 -2.61 0.91 -1.70
N LEU A 78 -3.19 1.89 -1.02
CA LEU A 78 -4.15 2.82 -1.60
C LEU A 78 -3.86 4.26 -1.16
N THR A 79 -4.33 5.21 -1.96
CA THR A 79 -4.37 6.63 -1.60
C THR A 79 -5.81 7.05 -1.36
N LEU A 80 -6.10 7.54 -0.15
CA LEU A 80 -7.38 8.11 0.26
C LEU A 80 -7.33 9.64 0.16
N VAL A 81 -8.42 10.23 -0.33
CA VAL A 81 -8.61 11.68 -0.43
C VAL A 81 -10.02 12.06 0.04
N GLY A 82 -10.17 13.29 0.54
CA GLY A 82 -11.46 13.88 0.84
C GLY A 82 -12.18 14.37 -0.43
N ASP A 83 -13.48 14.12 -0.50
CA ASP A 83 -14.40 14.71 -1.47
C ASP A 83 -15.52 15.45 -0.74
N ALA A 84 -15.42 16.78 -0.69
CA ALA A 84 -16.39 17.66 -0.03
C ALA A 84 -17.77 17.65 -0.70
N SER A 85 -17.89 17.16 -1.94
CA SER A 85 -19.16 17.12 -2.67
C SER A 85 -20.06 15.95 -2.26
N VAL A 86 -19.56 14.99 -1.49
CA VAL A 86 -20.33 13.83 -1.02
C VAL A 86 -21.48 14.29 -0.12
N ARG A 87 -22.69 13.79 -0.42
CA ARG A 87 -23.92 14.14 0.27
C ARG A 87 -24.52 12.99 1.05
N PHE A 88 -25.10 13.30 2.20
CA PHE A 88 -25.96 12.42 2.98
C PHE A 88 -27.24 13.18 3.35
N GLY A 89 -28.41 12.58 3.13
CA GLY A 89 -29.70 13.26 3.36
C GLY A 89 -29.88 14.56 2.54
N GLY A 90 -29.20 14.69 1.40
CA GLY A 90 -29.24 15.90 0.56
C GLY A 90 -28.22 17.00 0.94
N VAL A 91 -27.60 16.90 2.11
CA VAL A 91 -26.61 17.84 2.64
C VAL A 91 -25.20 17.38 2.30
N ALA A 92 -24.32 18.29 1.88
CA ALA A 92 -22.91 18.00 1.66
C ALA A 92 -22.20 17.82 3.01
N VAL A 93 -21.80 16.58 3.31
CA VAL A 93 -21.14 16.19 4.56
C VAL A 93 -19.67 15.83 4.35
N GLY A 94 -19.23 15.75 3.09
CA GLY A 94 -17.91 15.25 2.75
C GLY A 94 -17.83 13.73 2.82
N GLY A 95 -16.75 13.17 2.28
CA GLY A 95 -16.54 11.73 2.30
C GLY A 95 -15.16 11.33 1.82
N ILE A 96 -14.77 10.11 2.19
CA ILE A 96 -13.46 9.55 1.84
C ILE A 96 -13.59 8.78 0.52
N LYS A 97 -12.67 9.04 -0.41
CA LYS A 97 -12.59 8.40 -1.73
C LYS A 97 -11.23 7.75 -1.94
N ILE A 98 -11.23 6.68 -2.74
CA ILE A 98 -10.00 6.05 -3.23
C ILE A 98 -9.54 6.81 -4.46
N HIS A 99 -8.37 7.42 -4.40
CA HIS A 99 -7.74 8.15 -5.50
C HIS A 99 -6.80 7.26 -6.31
N ALA A 100 -6.05 6.39 -5.64
CA ALA A 100 -5.09 5.49 -6.27
C ALA A 100 -5.04 4.13 -5.58
N MET A 101 -4.68 3.09 -6.33
CA MET A 101 -4.54 1.70 -5.87
C MET A 101 -3.29 1.09 -6.48
N SER A 102 -2.51 0.35 -5.69
CA SER A 102 -1.39 -0.45 -6.21
C SER A 102 -1.88 -1.78 -6.79
N ASP A 103 -0.98 -2.55 -7.40
CA ASP A 103 -1.29 -3.91 -7.88
C ASP A 103 -2.48 -3.95 -8.86
N VAL A 104 -2.64 -2.86 -9.62
CA VAL A 104 -3.51 -2.76 -10.79
C VAL A 104 -2.64 -2.54 -12.02
N GLU A 105 -3.07 -3.05 -13.16
CA GLU A 105 -2.29 -3.00 -14.41
C GLU A 105 -2.12 -1.57 -14.93
N ALA A 106 -3.17 -0.76 -14.84
CA ALA A 106 -3.21 0.62 -15.30
C ALA A 106 -4.24 1.44 -14.51
N ASP A 107 -4.28 2.74 -14.77
CA ASP A 107 -5.39 3.61 -14.37
C ASP A 107 -6.71 3.02 -14.89
N PHE A 108 -7.76 3.09 -14.07
CA PHE A 108 -9.09 2.61 -14.45
C PHE A 108 -10.19 3.54 -13.96
N SER A 109 -11.38 3.38 -14.51
CA SER A 109 -12.55 4.15 -14.07
C SER A 109 -13.79 3.28 -13.95
N MET A 110 -14.73 3.73 -13.10
CA MET A 110 -15.99 3.06 -12.89
C MET A 110 -17.12 4.08 -12.81
N MET A 111 -18.25 3.79 -13.46
CA MET A 111 -19.47 4.58 -13.30
C MET A 111 -20.15 4.22 -11.97
N LEU A 112 -20.06 5.09 -10.96
CA LEU A 112 -20.63 4.85 -9.63
C LEU A 112 -21.94 5.61 -9.45
N SER A 113 -22.90 5.00 -8.76
CA SER A 113 -24.14 5.70 -8.36
C SER A 113 -23.83 6.79 -7.33
N VAL A 114 -24.32 8.00 -7.58
CA VAL A 114 -24.21 9.14 -6.65
C VAL A 114 -25.56 9.51 -6.03
N SER A 115 -26.65 9.39 -6.78
CA SER A 115 -28.03 9.52 -6.31
C SER A 115 -28.95 8.63 -7.15
N ARG A 116 -30.23 8.54 -6.77
CA ARG A 116 -31.23 7.81 -7.56
C ARG A 116 -31.21 8.31 -9.01
N GLY A 117 -31.01 7.39 -9.96
CA GLY A 117 -30.97 7.68 -11.39
C GLY A 117 -29.71 8.42 -11.90
N LYS A 118 -28.74 8.76 -11.04
CA LYS A 118 -27.51 9.46 -11.46
C LYS A 118 -26.27 8.64 -11.17
N ARG A 119 -25.40 8.54 -12.18
CA ARG A 119 -24.08 7.93 -12.07
C ARG A 119 -23.02 8.93 -12.48
N GLN A 120 -21.84 8.83 -11.88
CA GLN A 120 -20.68 9.64 -12.20
C GLN A 120 -19.47 8.74 -12.40
N GLU A 121 -18.60 9.09 -13.33
CA GLU A 121 -17.32 8.42 -13.49
C GLU A 121 -16.44 8.69 -12.26
N HIS A 122 -15.93 7.63 -11.65
CA HIS A 122 -14.90 7.69 -10.61
C HIS A 122 -13.62 7.10 -11.18
N ARG A 123 -12.56 7.90 -11.26
CA ARG A 123 -11.25 7.48 -11.79
C ARG A 123 -10.32 7.11 -10.65
N VAL A 124 -9.55 6.04 -10.86
CA VAL A 124 -8.55 5.52 -9.93
C VAL A 124 -7.23 5.43 -10.66
N ARG A 125 -6.20 6.06 -10.09
CA ARG A 125 -4.85 5.97 -10.62
C ARG A 125 -4.16 4.69 -10.17
N ARG A 126 -3.28 4.16 -11.02
CA ARG A 126 -2.29 3.18 -10.61
C ARG A 126 -1.30 3.84 -9.65
N LEU A 127 -1.16 3.26 -8.47
CA LEU A 127 -0.18 3.68 -7.49
C LEU A 127 1.12 2.88 -7.70
N GLU A 128 2.17 3.58 -8.12
CA GLU A 128 3.51 2.99 -8.14
C GLU A 128 4.07 2.95 -6.71
N VAL A 129 3.97 1.77 -6.10
CA VAL A 129 4.62 1.52 -4.82
C VAL A 129 6.05 1.09 -5.12
N LYS A 130 7.03 1.87 -4.64
CA LYS A 130 8.40 1.36 -4.53
C LYS A 130 8.34 0.19 -3.55
N GLN A 131 8.26 -1.04 -4.06
CA GLN A 131 8.24 -2.22 -3.20
C GLN A 131 9.45 -2.12 -2.27
N GLN A 132 9.20 -2.00 -0.96
CA GLN A 132 10.26 -2.24 0.01
C GLN A 132 10.70 -3.68 -0.21
N ALA A 133 11.97 -3.87 -0.56
CA ALA A 133 12.51 -5.21 -0.71
C ALA A 133 12.40 -5.90 0.65
N THR A 134 11.67 -7.01 0.73
CA THR A 134 11.72 -7.86 1.93
C THR A 134 13.10 -8.51 2.01
N PRO A 135 13.57 -8.93 3.20
CA PRO A 135 14.83 -9.67 3.33
C PRO A 135 14.98 -10.81 2.31
N GLU A 136 13.91 -11.59 2.09
CA GLU A 136 13.90 -12.73 1.16
C GLU A 136 13.94 -12.29 -0.29
N LYS A 137 13.17 -11.26 -0.67
CA LYS A 137 13.20 -10.70 -2.02
C LYS A 137 14.54 -10.07 -2.33
N ALA A 138 15.15 -9.41 -1.35
CA ALA A 138 16.47 -8.81 -1.49
C ALA A 138 17.54 -9.89 -1.71
N LEU A 139 17.53 -10.96 -0.91
CA LEU A 139 18.43 -12.11 -1.10
C LEU A 139 18.23 -12.76 -2.47
N LYS A 140 16.98 -13.01 -2.86
CA LYS A 140 16.66 -13.60 -4.18
C LYS A 140 17.19 -12.72 -5.32
N TRP A 141 16.93 -11.41 -5.28
CA TRP A 141 17.44 -10.48 -6.28
C TRP A 141 18.97 -10.51 -6.36
N PHE A 142 19.66 -10.54 -5.21
CA PHE A 142 21.13 -10.63 -5.19
C PHE A 142 21.60 -11.93 -5.84
N SER A 143 21.01 -13.07 -5.45
CA SER A 143 21.32 -14.39 -6.01
C SER A 143 21.13 -14.43 -7.53
N ASP A 144 20.01 -13.93 -8.03
CA ASP A 144 19.67 -13.96 -9.46
C ASP A 144 20.63 -13.11 -10.32
N ASN A 145 21.28 -12.09 -9.72
CA ASN A 145 22.10 -11.13 -10.47
C ASN A 145 23.60 -11.25 -10.20
N ALA A 146 24.04 -11.88 -9.10
CA ALA A 146 25.44 -11.92 -8.66
C ALA A 146 26.41 -12.40 -9.76
N LEU A 147 26.03 -13.45 -10.50
CA LEU A 147 26.84 -14.02 -11.58
C LEU A 147 27.12 -13.05 -12.73
N SER A 148 26.27 -12.05 -12.95
CA SER A 148 26.43 -11.05 -14.02
C SER A 148 27.17 -9.79 -13.58
N MET A 149 27.45 -9.65 -12.28
CA MET A 149 28.13 -8.47 -11.73
C MET A 149 29.65 -8.60 -11.81
N ASP A 150 30.30 -7.44 -12.04
CA ASP A 150 31.71 -7.23 -11.76
C ASP A 150 31.95 -7.02 -10.25
N ALA A 151 33.20 -7.00 -9.81
CA ALA A 151 33.55 -6.94 -8.39
C ALA A 151 32.97 -5.69 -7.70
N ALA A 152 33.03 -4.52 -8.35
CA ALA A 152 32.53 -3.27 -7.77
C ALA A 152 31.01 -3.30 -7.60
N LYS A 153 30.27 -3.75 -8.63
CA LYS A 153 28.81 -3.88 -8.56
C LYS A 153 28.38 -4.92 -7.53
N LEU A 154 29.11 -6.02 -7.44
CA LEU A 154 28.85 -7.09 -6.49
C LEU A 154 28.93 -6.59 -5.04
N ASP A 155 29.99 -5.85 -4.69
CA ASP A 155 30.16 -5.29 -3.33
C ASP A 155 29.09 -4.25 -2.99
N VAL A 156 28.70 -3.40 -3.95
CA VAL A 156 27.59 -2.44 -3.77
C VAL A 156 26.26 -3.16 -3.56
N ALA A 157 25.98 -4.17 -4.38
CA ALA A 157 24.76 -4.98 -4.27
C ALA A 157 24.70 -5.76 -2.95
N TYR A 158 25.84 -6.29 -2.49
CA TYR A 158 25.96 -7.00 -1.22
C TYR A 158 25.61 -6.08 -0.04
N ASN A 159 26.26 -4.92 0.06
CA ASN A 159 26.02 -3.99 1.16
C ASN A 159 24.58 -3.48 1.19
N ARG A 160 24.00 -3.22 0.01
CA ARG A 160 22.58 -2.86 -0.11
C ARG A 160 21.67 -3.98 0.40
N THR A 161 21.92 -5.22 -0.04
CA THR A 161 21.10 -6.38 0.32
C THR A 161 21.21 -6.69 1.81
N LYS A 162 22.43 -6.62 2.37
CA LYS A 162 22.70 -6.75 3.80
C LYS A 162 21.92 -5.74 4.63
N GLY A 163 21.91 -4.47 4.21
CA GLY A 163 21.13 -3.42 4.86
C GLY A 163 19.62 -3.69 4.86
N VAL A 164 19.10 -4.34 3.82
CA VAL A 164 17.68 -4.73 3.73
C VAL A 164 17.37 -5.97 4.59
N ILE A 165 18.27 -6.96 4.63
CA ILE A 165 18.08 -8.17 5.43
C ILE A 165 18.08 -7.87 6.94
N GLY A 166 18.88 -6.88 7.37
CA GLY A 166 18.93 -6.47 8.77
C GLY A 166 19.52 -7.56 9.66
N ASN A 167 18.75 -8.06 10.63
CA ASN A 167 19.23 -8.97 11.69
C ASN A 167 18.81 -10.45 11.47
N ASN A 168 18.53 -10.86 10.23
CA ASN A 168 18.18 -12.25 9.94
C ASN A 168 19.46 -13.05 9.62
N ASP A 169 20.01 -13.72 10.64
CA ASP A 169 21.27 -14.46 10.56
C ASP A 169 21.28 -15.54 9.46
N GLU A 170 20.16 -16.24 9.25
CA GLU A 170 20.06 -17.28 8.21
C GLU A 170 20.20 -16.68 6.81
N LEU A 171 19.52 -15.56 6.54
CA LEU A 171 19.58 -14.89 5.25
C LEU A 171 20.92 -14.19 5.03
N LEU A 172 21.53 -13.64 6.09
CA LEU A 172 22.87 -13.07 6.03
C LEU A 172 23.92 -14.13 5.67
N CYS A 173 23.83 -15.33 6.28
CA CYS A 173 24.73 -16.43 5.96
C CYS A 173 24.67 -16.83 4.48
N LYS A 174 23.45 -16.92 3.91
CA LYS A 174 23.25 -17.20 2.48
C LYS A 174 23.78 -16.08 1.59
N LEU A 175 23.57 -14.83 1.98
CA LEU A 175 24.10 -13.67 1.25
C LEU A 175 25.64 -13.70 1.20
N ASP A 176 26.28 -13.96 2.34
CA ASP A 176 27.75 -14.04 2.47
C ASP A 176 28.32 -15.17 1.60
N GLU A 177 27.67 -16.34 1.60
CA GLU A 177 28.08 -17.48 0.78
C GLU A 177 28.08 -17.13 -0.72
N ILE A 178 26.98 -16.58 -1.24
CA ILE A 178 26.86 -16.20 -2.66
C ILE A 178 27.90 -15.13 -3.03
N HIS A 179 28.10 -14.13 -2.16
CA HIS A 179 29.07 -13.06 -2.39
C HIS A 179 30.50 -13.60 -2.47
N ASN A 180 30.88 -14.43 -1.50
CA ASN A 180 32.23 -15.01 -1.43
C ASN A 180 32.53 -15.93 -2.61
N LEU A 181 31.57 -16.78 -3.01
CA LEU A 181 31.70 -17.64 -4.18
C LEU A 181 31.95 -16.81 -5.44
N ARG A 182 31.11 -15.80 -5.71
CA ARG A 182 31.26 -14.97 -6.89
C ARG A 182 32.56 -14.16 -6.89
N LYS A 183 32.98 -13.68 -5.71
CA LYS A 183 34.24 -12.95 -5.56
C LYS A 183 35.45 -13.83 -5.85
N ALA A 184 35.41 -15.10 -5.46
CA ALA A 184 36.45 -16.08 -5.79
C ALA A 184 36.50 -16.36 -7.31
N ASP A 185 35.35 -16.53 -7.95
CA ASP A 185 35.27 -16.73 -9.42
C ASP A 185 35.90 -15.56 -10.18
N LEU A 186 35.60 -14.33 -9.77
CA LEU A 186 36.15 -13.12 -10.37
C LEU A 186 37.66 -12.94 -10.13
N ALA A 187 38.20 -13.49 -9.04
CA ALA A 187 39.63 -13.43 -8.76
C ALA A 187 40.43 -14.47 -9.56
N ASN A 188 39.77 -15.53 -10.02
CA ASN A 188 40.37 -16.62 -10.80
C ASN A 188 40.14 -16.50 -12.33
N SER A 189 39.46 -15.43 -12.78
CA SER A 189 39.15 -15.14 -14.19
C SER A 189 40.08 -14.07 -14.75
#